data_AF-A0A8K1FIY6-F1
#
_entry.id   AF-A0A8K1FIY6-F1
#
_cell.length_a   1.000
_cell.length_b   1.000
_cell.length_c   1.000
_cell.angle_alpha   90.00
_cell.angle_beta   90.00
_cell.angle_gamma   90.00
#
_symmetry.space_group_name_H-M   'P 1'
#
loop_
_entity.id
_entity.type
_entity.pdbx_description
1 polymer ?
#
loop_
_entity_poly.entity_id
_entity_poly.type
_entity_poly.pdbx_seq_one_letter_code
_entity_poly.pdbx_strand_id
1 'polypeptide(L)'
;MRGLFNLVVVAASALVASASAQATTCPPADYRSKAVFNPAKYFDGRWYAIQQIPVTYQPENELFCVTADYTIETTKLCQLFRCNETVVRVDNGANKDSVTGTRKTAGLNGLIKDLSKPAEASVGPRFLPSLFYGPYWVIEAGSYDELLADNTEFTSENYEWAIITVGAPEVKTSGGCLPGTGAFNGEGFWLFSRKAVVSQDITDRLVKLAASKGLDVTALKIVPQEGCKY
;
A
#
# COMPACT_ATOMS: atom_id res chain seq x y z
N MET A 1 24.36 -72.86 -10.97
CA MET A 1 23.39 -72.12 -10.15
C MET A 1 23.78 -70.64 -10.18
N ARG A 2 23.11 -69.83 -11.02
CA ARG A 2 23.33 -68.38 -11.14
C ARG A 2 22.20 -67.67 -10.39
N GLY A 3 22.52 -66.92 -9.34
CA GLY A 3 21.58 -66.02 -8.67
C GLY A 3 21.78 -64.59 -9.18
N LEU A 4 20.73 -64.00 -9.74
CA LEU A 4 20.68 -62.58 -10.08
C LEU A 4 20.28 -61.79 -8.83
N PHE A 5 21.10 -60.81 -8.44
CA PHE A 5 20.71 -59.74 -7.52
C PHE A 5 20.11 -58.58 -8.33
N ASN A 6 18.82 -58.31 -8.13
CA ASN A 6 18.17 -57.11 -8.66
C ASN A 6 18.39 -55.95 -7.69
N LEU A 7 19.12 -54.93 -8.13
CA LEU A 7 19.23 -53.65 -7.44
C LEU A 7 18.04 -52.78 -7.84
N VAL A 8 17.11 -52.50 -6.92
CA VAL A 8 16.03 -51.54 -7.14
C VAL A 8 16.50 -50.17 -6.64
N VAL A 9 16.71 -49.24 -7.56
CA VAL A 9 16.97 -47.82 -7.24
C VAL A 9 15.63 -47.12 -7.13
N VAL A 10 15.26 -46.69 -5.92
CA VAL A 10 14.09 -45.83 -5.68
C VAL A 10 14.53 -44.37 -5.83
N ALA A 11 14.14 -43.73 -6.92
CA ALA A 11 14.29 -42.28 -7.09
C ALA A 11 13.14 -41.57 -6.36
N ALA A 12 13.46 -40.84 -5.29
CA ALA A 12 12.52 -39.96 -4.61
C ALA A 12 12.46 -38.61 -5.35
N SER A 13 11.40 -38.37 -6.11
CA SER A 13 11.12 -37.06 -6.71
C SER A 13 10.49 -36.14 -5.68
N ALA A 14 11.22 -35.12 -5.23
CA ALA A 14 10.67 -34.03 -4.43
C ALA A 14 9.79 -33.14 -5.33
N LEU A 15 8.47 -33.17 -5.09
CA LEU A 15 7.53 -32.21 -5.66
C LEU A 15 7.67 -30.87 -4.95
N VAL A 16 8.30 -29.90 -5.63
CA VAL A 16 8.20 -28.49 -5.24
C VAL A 16 6.82 -28.02 -5.67
N ALA A 17 5.88 -27.93 -4.73
CA ALA A 17 4.57 -27.34 -4.98
C ALA A 17 4.71 -25.82 -5.02
N SER A 18 4.81 -25.25 -6.22
CA SER A 18 4.65 -23.81 -6.44
C SER A 18 3.16 -23.46 -6.36
N ALA A 19 2.70 -23.03 -5.19
CA ALA A 19 1.34 -22.51 -5.04
C ALA A 19 1.30 -21.05 -5.54
N SER A 20 1.11 -20.85 -6.84
CA SER A 20 0.65 -19.57 -7.38
C SER A 20 -0.88 -19.56 -7.36
N ALA A 21 -1.48 -18.96 -6.32
CA ALA A 21 -2.90 -18.65 -6.32
C ALA A 21 -3.15 -17.53 -7.34
N GLN A 22 -3.39 -17.90 -8.60
CA GLN A 22 -3.85 -16.95 -9.61
C GLN A 22 -5.27 -16.52 -9.26
N ALA A 23 -5.45 -15.23 -8.97
CA ALA A 23 -6.78 -14.65 -8.76
C ALA A 23 -7.65 -14.96 -10.00
N THR A 24 -8.72 -15.76 -9.82
CA THR A 24 -9.60 -16.14 -10.94
C THR A 24 -10.45 -14.96 -11.42
N THR A 25 -10.72 -13.99 -10.53
CA THR A 25 -11.52 -12.77 -10.74
C THR A 25 -10.90 -11.59 -9.99
N CYS A 26 -11.11 -10.37 -10.47
CA CYS A 26 -10.72 -9.14 -9.78
C CYS A 26 -11.95 -8.32 -9.36
N PRO A 27 -11.97 -7.79 -8.13
CA PRO A 27 -10.94 -7.95 -7.09
C PRO A 27 -10.87 -9.39 -6.55
N PRO A 28 -9.77 -9.78 -5.86
CA PRO A 28 -9.67 -11.07 -5.21
C PRO A 28 -10.87 -11.33 -4.28
N ALA A 29 -11.24 -12.60 -4.10
CA ALA A 29 -12.26 -12.95 -3.12
C ALA A 29 -11.85 -12.43 -1.73
N ASP A 30 -12.83 -11.90 -0.98
CA ASP A 30 -12.64 -11.30 0.34
C ASP A 30 -11.75 -10.05 0.40
N TYR A 31 -11.40 -9.46 -0.75
CA TYR A 31 -10.67 -8.20 -0.80
C TYR A 31 -11.44 -7.09 -0.08
N ARG A 32 -10.82 -6.53 0.95
CA ARG A 32 -11.38 -5.48 1.78
C ARG A 32 -10.27 -4.63 2.39
N SER A 33 -10.62 -3.41 2.78
CA SER A 33 -9.79 -2.57 3.64
C SER A 33 -9.60 -3.20 5.03
N LYS A 34 -8.58 -2.76 5.77
CA LYS A 34 -8.25 -3.28 7.11
C LYS A 34 -9.44 -3.10 8.06
N ALA A 35 -9.91 -4.21 8.64
CA ALA A 35 -11.14 -4.23 9.44
C ALA A 35 -11.02 -3.52 10.80
N VAL A 36 -9.91 -3.74 11.52
CA VAL A 36 -9.61 -3.06 12.79
C VAL A 36 -8.54 -2.02 12.52
N PHE A 37 -8.94 -0.76 12.44
CA PHE A 37 -8.05 0.32 12.04
C PHE A 37 -8.30 1.59 12.85
N ASN A 38 -7.23 2.15 13.41
CA ASN A 38 -7.27 3.37 14.18
C ASN A 38 -6.82 4.57 13.31
N PRO A 39 -7.76 5.36 12.74
CA PRO A 39 -7.40 6.45 11.83
C PRO A 39 -6.58 7.54 12.53
N ALA A 40 -6.78 7.74 13.85
CA ALA A 40 -6.03 8.71 14.63
C ALA A 40 -4.54 8.36 14.77
N LYS A 41 -4.17 7.08 14.66
CA LYS A 41 -2.77 6.63 14.67
C LYS A 41 -2.17 6.59 13.28
N TYR A 42 -2.95 6.25 12.27
CA TYR A 42 -2.47 6.15 10.90
C TYR A 42 -2.27 7.52 10.24
N PHE A 43 -3.25 8.42 10.37
CA PHE A 43 -3.26 9.74 9.74
C PHE A 43 -2.61 10.82 10.63
N ASP A 44 -1.61 10.43 11.42
CA ASP A 44 -0.80 11.32 12.24
C ASP A 44 0.66 11.25 11.80
N GLY A 45 1.19 12.34 11.25
CA GLY A 45 2.59 12.47 10.86
C GLY A 45 2.94 11.91 9.48
N ARG A 46 4.25 11.76 9.25
CA ARG A 46 4.83 11.45 7.94
C ARG A 46 4.81 9.95 7.62
N TRP A 47 4.57 9.66 6.35
CA TRP A 47 4.85 8.40 5.69
C TRP A 47 5.82 8.59 4.53
N TYR A 48 6.61 7.56 4.27
CA TYR A 48 7.51 7.44 3.12
C TYR A 48 7.01 6.33 2.22
N ALA A 49 6.80 6.62 0.93
CA ALA A 49 6.56 5.55 -0.03
C ALA A 49 7.89 4.84 -0.30
N ILE A 50 8.00 3.56 0.05
CA ILE A 50 9.21 2.77 -0.24
C ILE A 50 9.09 2.06 -1.59
N GLN A 51 7.85 1.75 -2.00
CA GLN A 51 7.51 1.38 -3.36
C GLN A 51 6.14 1.94 -3.74
N GLN A 52 5.96 2.26 -5.02
CA GLN A 52 4.64 2.59 -5.57
C GLN A 52 4.59 2.37 -7.07
N ILE A 53 3.40 2.39 -7.66
CA ILE A 53 3.24 2.48 -9.12
C ILE A 53 3.34 3.96 -9.57
N PRO A 54 3.85 4.23 -10.79
CA PRO A 54 3.70 5.55 -11.40
C PRO A 54 2.23 5.81 -11.72
N VAL A 55 1.84 7.09 -11.61
CA VAL A 55 0.48 7.57 -11.90
C VAL A 55 0.57 8.81 -12.79
N THR A 56 -0.53 9.18 -13.43
CA THR A 56 -0.62 10.28 -14.40
C THR A 56 -0.07 11.60 -13.85
N TYR A 57 -0.33 11.91 -12.57
CA TYR A 57 0.13 13.13 -11.92
C TYR A 57 1.49 12.99 -11.21
N GLN A 58 2.05 11.79 -11.14
CA GLN A 58 3.37 11.51 -10.55
C GLN A 58 4.07 10.40 -11.36
N PRO A 59 4.70 10.76 -12.50
CA PRO A 59 5.38 9.80 -13.36
C PRO A 59 6.62 9.19 -12.68
N GLU A 60 7.18 8.15 -13.31
CA GLU A 60 8.32 7.38 -12.75
C GLU A 60 9.54 8.26 -12.40
N ASN A 61 9.82 9.31 -13.19
CA ASN A 61 10.91 10.23 -12.90
C ASN A 61 10.62 11.19 -11.72
N GLU A 62 9.46 11.09 -11.08
CA GLU A 62 9.09 11.83 -9.86
C GLU A 62 8.91 10.88 -8.66
N LEU A 63 9.40 9.63 -8.76
CA LEU A 63 9.37 8.65 -7.68
C LEU A 63 10.66 8.67 -6.84
N PHE A 64 11.07 9.85 -6.38
CA PHE A 64 12.20 10.03 -5.47
C PHE A 64 11.75 10.78 -4.22
N CYS A 65 12.26 10.40 -3.05
CA CYS A 65 11.97 11.09 -1.79
C CYS A 65 10.46 11.26 -1.49
N VAL A 66 9.62 10.31 -1.92
CA VAL A 66 8.16 10.49 -1.88
C VAL A 66 7.67 10.41 -0.45
N THR A 67 6.95 11.44 0.00
CA THR A 67 6.35 11.51 1.34
C THR A 67 4.89 11.90 1.26
N ALA A 68 4.14 11.46 2.28
CA ALA A 68 2.81 11.97 2.60
C ALA A 68 2.80 12.37 4.08
N ASP A 69 2.61 13.66 4.35
CA ASP A 69 2.46 14.19 5.70
C ASP A 69 0.97 14.32 6.01
N TYR A 70 0.49 13.56 7.01
CA TYR A 70 -0.90 13.58 7.42
C TYR A 70 -1.12 14.40 8.69
N THR A 71 -2.24 15.11 8.73
CA THR A 71 -2.73 15.79 9.93
C THR A 71 -4.24 15.68 9.97
N ILE A 72 -4.78 15.07 11.03
CA ILE A 72 -6.23 15.12 11.25
C ILE A 72 -6.64 16.54 11.61
N GLU A 73 -7.66 17.03 10.93
CA GLU A 73 -8.26 18.34 11.18
C GLU A 73 -9.71 18.17 11.62
N THR A 74 -10.11 18.96 12.62
CA THR A 74 -11.54 19.19 12.88
C THR A 74 -11.91 20.55 12.31
N THR A 75 -12.74 20.57 11.27
CA THR A 75 -13.19 21.86 10.73
C THR A 75 -14.07 22.59 11.75
N LYS A 76 -14.07 23.92 11.75
CA LYS A 76 -14.95 24.72 12.64
C LYS A 76 -16.43 24.38 12.43
N LEU A 77 -16.81 24.07 11.19
CA LEU A 77 -18.15 23.60 10.86
C LEU A 77 -18.44 22.26 11.53
N CYS A 78 -17.51 21.31 11.48
CA CYS A 78 -17.64 20.02 12.17
C CYS A 78 -17.65 20.16 13.70
N GLN A 79 -16.88 21.10 14.26
CA GLN A 79 -16.96 21.43 15.69
C GLN A 79 -18.34 21.96 16.07
N LEU A 80 -18.93 22.82 15.23
CA LEU A 80 -20.23 23.46 15.48
C LEU A 80 -21.41 22.49 15.29
N PHE A 81 -21.36 21.67 14.25
CA PHE A 81 -22.47 20.77 13.86
C PHE A 81 -22.23 19.30 14.24
N ARG A 82 -21.15 19.00 14.98
CA ARG A 82 -20.78 17.65 15.43
C ARG A 82 -20.83 16.63 14.29
N CYS A 83 -20.16 16.96 13.18
CA CYS A 83 -20.05 16.03 12.06
C CYS A 83 -19.36 14.74 12.52
N ASN A 84 -19.84 13.61 12.00
CA ASN A 84 -19.23 12.30 12.22
C ASN A 84 -18.14 11.98 11.16
N GLU A 85 -17.55 12.99 10.53
CA GLU A 85 -16.54 12.81 9.48
C GLU A 85 -15.15 13.17 10.00
N THR A 86 -14.13 12.42 9.57
CA THR A 86 -12.73 12.78 9.85
C THR A 86 -12.11 13.41 8.61
N VAL A 87 -11.66 14.66 8.73
CA VAL A 87 -10.91 15.35 7.68
C VAL A 87 -9.42 15.15 7.94
N VAL A 88 -8.67 14.80 6.90
CA VAL A 88 -7.23 14.62 6.94
C VAL A 88 -6.59 15.61 5.97
N ARG A 89 -5.78 16.54 6.46
CA ARG A 89 -4.90 17.32 5.60
C ARG A 89 -3.75 16.43 5.16
N VAL A 90 -3.45 16.44 3.86
CA VAL A 90 -2.32 15.72 3.28
C VAL A 90 -1.39 16.73 2.61
N ASP A 91 -0.11 16.72 2.96
CA ASP A 91 0.93 17.36 2.17
C ASP A 91 1.82 16.28 1.57
N ASN A 92 1.70 16.09 0.26
CA ASN A 92 2.58 15.20 -0.48
C ASN A 92 3.83 15.97 -0.90
N GLY A 93 4.95 15.26 -1.00
CA GLY A 93 6.11 15.77 -1.70
C GLY A 93 6.93 14.68 -2.34
N ALA A 94 7.66 15.05 -3.39
CA ALA A 94 8.53 14.17 -4.14
C ALA A 94 9.64 14.98 -4.82
N ASN A 95 10.77 14.35 -5.10
CA ASN A 95 11.85 14.94 -5.87
C ASN A 95 11.76 14.45 -7.32
N LYS A 96 12.14 15.33 -8.24
CA LYS A 96 12.20 15.02 -9.67
C LYS A 96 13.60 14.56 -10.07
N ASP A 97 13.68 13.51 -10.87
CA ASP A 97 14.84 12.88 -11.52
C ASP A 97 15.91 12.29 -10.59
N SER A 98 16.04 12.74 -9.33
CA SER A 98 16.98 12.17 -8.36
C SER A 98 16.62 12.51 -6.90
N VAL A 99 17.31 11.88 -5.94
CA VAL A 99 17.16 12.17 -4.50
C VAL A 99 17.58 13.59 -4.10
N THR A 100 18.40 14.26 -4.92
CA THR A 100 18.81 15.66 -4.74
C THR A 100 18.12 16.62 -5.70
N GLY A 101 17.20 16.12 -6.51
CA GLY A 101 16.47 16.89 -7.51
C GLY A 101 15.48 17.87 -6.91
N THR A 102 14.83 18.64 -7.78
CA THR A 102 13.86 19.66 -7.35
C THR A 102 12.69 19.04 -6.61
N ARG A 103 12.40 19.55 -5.42
CA ARG A 103 11.24 19.16 -4.61
C ARG A 103 9.95 19.72 -5.23
N LYS A 104 8.99 18.85 -5.47
CA LYS A 104 7.60 19.17 -5.77
C LYS A 104 6.74 18.84 -4.55
N THR A 105 5.71 19.64 -4.33
CA THR A 105 4.74 19.42 -3.26
C THR A 105 3.32 19.57 -3.79
N ALA A 106 2.39 18.86 -3.15
CA ALA A 106 0.97 18.95 -3.46
C ALA A 106 0.14 18.87 -2.17
N GLY A 107 -0.74 19.84 -1.97
CA GLY A 107 -1.69 19.83 -0.86
C GLY A 107 -2.99 19.16 -1.27
N LEU A 108 -3.38 18.10 -0.56
CA LEU A 108 -4.64 17.39 -0.73
C LEU A 108 -5.44 17.39 0.57
N ASN A 109 -6.69 16.94 0.47
CA ASN A 109 -7.53 16.57 1.60
C ASN A 109 -7.95 15.10 1.46
N GLY A 110 -7.99 14.42 2.59
CA GLY A 110 -8.63 13.14 2.81
C GLY A 110 -9.90 13.31 3.63
N LEU A 111 -10.88 12.44 3.40
CA LEU A 111 -12.14 12.43 4.12
C LEU A 111 -12.60 11.00 4.38
N ILE A 112 -12.75 10.64 5.66
CA ILE A 112 -13.37 9.39 6.10
C ILE A 112 -14.84 9.72 6.42
N LYS A 113 -15.74 9.31 5.52
CA LYS A 113 -17.19 9.57 5.63
C LYS A 113 -17.90 8.49 6.44
N ASP A 114 -17.51 7.23 6.24
CA ASP A 114 -18.10 6.07 6.91
C ASP A 114 -17.18 5.59 8.03
N LEU A 115 -17.50 5.94 9.28
CA LEU A 115 -16.72 5.53 10.44
C LEU A 115 -16.78 4.02 10.73
N SER A 116 -17.70 3.28 10.09
CA SER A 116 -17.70 1.81 10.16
C SER A 116 -16.64 1.18 9.25
N LYS A 117 -16.06 1.98 8.33
CA LYS A 117 -14.98 1.61 7.42
C LYS A 117 -13.82 2.61 7.54
N PRO A 118 -13.18 2.70 8.72
CA PRO A 118 -12.23 3.77 9.00
C PRO A 118 -10.94 3.70 8.16
N ALA A 119 -10.66 2.55 7.53
CA ALA A 119 -9.55 2.35 6.59
C ALA A 119 -9.86 2.80 5.15
N GLU A 120 -11.08 3.30 4.87
CA GLU A 120 -11.52 3.79 3.57
C GLU A 120 -11.71 5.31 3.62
N ALA A 121 -10.72 6.03 3.10
CA ALA A 121 -10.80 7.46 2.88
C ALA A 121 -11.14 7.78 1.42
N SER A 122 -11.56 9.02 1.19
CA SER A 122 -11.60 9.64 -0.14
C SER A 122 -10.58 10.77 -0.17
N VAL A 123 -9.73 10.83 -1.19
CA VAL A 123 -8.62 11.80 -1.29
C VAL A 123 -8.71 12.60 -2.59
N GLY A 124 -8.44 13.89 -2.51
CA GLY A 124 -8.33 14.74 -3.69
C GLY A 124 -7.79 16.14 -3.41
N PRO A 125 -7.59 16.96 -4.46
CA PRO A 125 -7.09 18.32 -4.32
C PRO A 125 -7.97 19.18 -3.41
N ARG A 126 -7.34 20.04 -2.59
CA ARG A 126 -8.07 20.86 -1.59
C ARG A 126 -9.17 21.75 -2.17
N PHE A 127 -8.99 22.22 -3.41
CA PHE A 127 -9.95 23.09 -4.09
C PHE A 127 -11.12 22.32 -4.72
N LEU A 128 -11.03 20.99 -4.83
CA LEU A 128 -12.03 20.17 -5.48
C LEU A 128 -13.10 19.72 -4.45
N PRO A 129 -14.41 19.75 -4.79
CA PRO A 129 -15.43 19.19 -3.92
C PRO A 129 -15.20 17.71 -3.63
N SER A 130 -15.48 17.27 -2.39
CA SER A 130 -15.22 15.89 -1.93
C SER A 130 -16.04 14.80 -2.66
N LEU A 131 -17.01 15.19 -3.50
CA LEU A 131 -17.73 14.30 -4.39
C LEU A 131 -16.83 13.73 -5.52
N PHE A 132 -15.77 14.45 -5.88
CA PHE A 132 -14.85 14.05 -6.96
C PHE A 132 -13.52 13.47 -6.43
N TYR A 133 -13.46 13.19 -5.14
CA TYR A 133 -12.29 12.56 -4.52
C TYR A 133 -12.23 11.09 -4.91
N GLY A 134 -11.01 10.59 -5.16
CA GLY A 134 -10.76 9.19 -5.44
C GLY A 134 -10.69 8.36 -4.16
N PRO A 135 -10.90 7.04 -4.22
CA PRO A 135 -10.77 6.19 -3.04
C PRO A 135 -9.31 6.08 -2.57
N TYR A 136 -9.11 5.92 -1.28
CA TYR A 136 -7.83 5.61 -0.65
C TYR A 136 -8.09 4.56 0.42
N TRP A 137 -7.70 3.32 0.16
CA TRP A 137 -7.99 2.18 1.03
C TRP A 137 -6.69 1.67 1.63
N VAL A 138 -6.62 1.63 2.96
CA VAL A 138 -5.57 0.92 3.69
C VAL A 138 -5.96 -0.55 3.73
N ILE A 139 -5.24 -1.39 2.98
CA ILE A 139 -5.52 -2.81 2.86
C ILE A 139 -4.97 -3.57 4.06
N GLU A 140 -3.77 -3.19 4.51
CA GLU A 140 -3.15 -3.72 5.71
C GLU A 140 -2.16 -2.71 6.28
N ALA A 141 -1.97 -2.72 7.59
CA ALA A 141 -0.98 -1.92 8.31
C ALA A 141 -0.61 -2.62 9.62
N GLY A 142 0.62 -2.45 10.09
CA GLY A 142 1.11 -3.09 11.31
C GLY A 142 2.46 -2.57 11.76
N SER A 143 3.06 -3.22 12.76
CA SER A 143 4.43 -2.93 13.19
C SER A 143 5.46 -3.76 12.43
N TYR A 144 6.72 -3.33 12.42
CA TYR A 144 7.80 -4.13 11.84
C TYR A 144 7.99 -5.44 12.61
N ASP A 145 7.81 -5.44 13.92
CA ASP A 145 7.98 -6.64 14.76
C ASP A 145 6.97 -7.73 14.36
N GLU A 146 5.70 -7.38 14.14
CA GLU A 146 4.70 -8.35 13.65
C GLU A 146 5.05 -8.86 12.25
N LEU A 147 5.55 -7.98 11.36
CA LEU A 147 5.92 -8.35 9.99
C LEU A 147 7.15 -9.28 9.93
N LEU A 148 8.13 -9.04 10.80
CA LEU A 148 9.34 -9.85 10.92
C LEU A 148 9.08 -11.19 11.61
N ALA A 149 8.05 -11.27 12.45
CA ALA A 149 7.59 -12.52 13.06
C ALA A 149 6.81 -13.43 12.09
N ASP A 150 6.67 -13.05 10.81
CA ASP A 150 5.88 -13.79 9.81
C ASP A 150 4.40 -13.96 10.21
N ASN A 151 3.85 -13.01 10.98
CA ASN A 151 2.44 -13.03 11.33
C ASN A 151 1.56 -12.86 10.08
N THR A 152 0.40 -13.54 10.07
CA THR A 152 -0.62 -13.40 9.02
C THR A 152 -1.73 -12.42 9.41
N GLU A 153 -1.75 -12.00 10.66
CA GLU A 153 -2.68 -11.02 11.23
C GLU A 153 -1.90 -9.92 11.94
N PHE A 154 -2.30 -8.68 11.70
CA PHE A 154 -1.63 -7.48 12.24
C PHE A 154 -2.63 -6.73 13.10
N THR A 155 -2.34 -6.64 14.39
CA THR A 155 -3.27 -6.08 15.39
C THR A 155 -2.73 -4.82 16.05
N SER A 156 -1.42 -4.55 15.90
CA SER A 156 -0.79 -3.34 16.38
C SER A 156 -1.50 -2.08 15.87
N GLU A 157 -1.76 -1.13 16.77
CA GLU A 157 -2.11 0.25 16.42
C GLU A 157 -0.87 1.15 16.27
N ASN A 158 0.32 0.63 16.56
CA ASN A 158 1.58 1.27 16.21
C ASN A 158 1.92 0.93 14.75
N TYR A 159 1.32 1.67 13.82
CA TYR A 159 1.50 1.47 12.39
C TYR A 159 2.86 2.01 11.94
N GLU A 160 3.73 1.12 11.53
CA GLU A 160 5.08 1.42 11.01
C GLU A 160 5.21 1.19 9.51
N TRP A 161 4.29 0.42 8.92
CA TRP A 161 4.17 0.19 7.47
C TRP A 161 2.69 0.12 7.07
N ALA A 162 2.43 0.27 5.78
CA ALA A 162 1.10 0.09 5.21
C ALA A 162 1.10 -0.34 3.74
N ILE A 163 0.05 -1.06 3.34
CA ILE A 163 -0.29 -1.40 1.96
C ILE A 163 -1.55 -0.62 1.59
N ILE A 164 -1.47 0.21 0.55
CA ILE A 164 -2.55 1.13 0.18
C ILE A 164 -2.91 0.97 -1.29
N THR A 165 -4.19 0.92 -1.62
CA THR A 165 -4.67 0.96 -3.01
C THR A 165 -5.71 2.06 -3.20
N VAL A 166 -5.86 2.53 -4.44
CA VAL A 166 -7.01 3.33 -4.84
C VAL A 166 -8.20 2.40 -5.10
N GLY A 167 -8.94 2.10 -4.03
CA GLY A 167 -10.11 1.24 -4.09
C GLY A 167 -9.78 -0.24 -4.34
N ALA A 168 -10.77 -1.00 -4.79
CA ALA A 168 -10.61 -2.39 -5.18
C ALA A 168 -9.95 -2.51 -6.56
N PRO A 169 -8.99 -3.44 -6.76
CA PRO A 169 -8.36 -3.65 -8.06
C PRO A 169 -9.33 -4.36 -9.03
N GLU A 170 -9.49 -3.85 -10.24
CA GLU A 170 -10.44 -4.38 -11.23
C GLU A 170 -9.75 -5.11 -12.39
N VAL A 171 -8.45 -4.87 -12.60
CA VAL A 171 -7.72 -5.39 -13.76
C VAL A 171 -6.97 -6.67 -13.41
N LYS A 172 -7.31 -7.76 -14.10
CA LYS A 172 -6.62 -9.05 -13.97
C LYS A 172 -5.36 -9.10 -14.83
N THR A 173 -4.28 -9.59 -14.26
CA THR A 173 -3.01 -9.88 -14.94
C THR A 173 -2.56 -11.32 -14.67
N SER A 174 -1.38 -11.70 -15.17
CA SER A 174 -0.74 -12.97 -14.82
C SER A 174 -0.19 -12.99 -13.39
N GLY A 175 0.06 -11.82 -12.79
CA GLY A 175 0.62 -11.64 -11.45
C GLY A 175 -0.41 -11.44 -10.34
N GLY A 176 -1.68 -11.18 -10.67
CA GLY A 176 -2.75 -10.94 -9.71
C GLY A 176 -3.75 -9.89 -10.21
N CYS A 177 -4.35 -9.15 -9.29
CA CYS A 177 -5.19 -8.01 -9.61
C CYS A 177 -4.38 -6.72 -9.49
N LEU A 178 -4.21 -6.01 -10.60
CA LEU A 178 -3.43 -4.77 -10.68
C LEU A 178 -4.26 -3.59 -10.11
N PRO A 179 -3.86 -2.99 -8.99
CA PRO A 179 -4.57 -1.86 -8.41
C PRO A 179 -4.24 -0.56 -9.15
N GLY A 180 -5.08 0.45 -8.94
CA GLY A 180 -4.73 1.83 -9.30
C GLY A 180 -4.61 2.09 -10.80
N THR A 181 -5.41 1.39 -11.60
CA THR A 181 -5.48 1.53 -13.07
C THR A 181 -6.68 2.36 -13.54
N GLY A 182 -7.40 3.01 -12.61
CA GLY A 182 -8.49 3.91 -12.94
C GLY A 182 -8.00 5.20 -13.63
N ALA A 183 -8.91 6.10 -13.97
CA ALA A 183 -8.55 7.40 -14.52
C ALA A 183 -8.44 8.47 -13.42
N PHE A 184 -7.55 9.44 -13.60
CA PHE A 184 -7.42 10.63 -12.72
C PHE A 184 -7.14 10.25 -11.26
N ASN A 185 -8.09 10.49 -10.35
CA ASN A 185 -7.96 10.17 -8.92
C ASN A 185 -8.18 8.66 -8.64
N GLY A 186 -8.40 7.85 -9.68
CA GLY A 186 -8.54 6.38 -9.63
C GLY A 186 -7.21 5.62 -9.69
N GLU A 187 -6.08 6.32 -9.60
CA GLU A 187 -4.75 5.76 -9.83
C GLU A 187 -3.92 5.67 -8.55
N GLY A 188 -3.27 4.52 -8.36
CA GLY A 188 -2.23 4.35 -7.35
C GLY A 188 -2.30 3.07 -6.51
N PHE A 189 -1.11 2.69 -6.08
CA PHE A 189 -0.80 1.53 -5.25
C PHE A 189 0.53 1.85 -4.57
N TRP A 190 0.55 1.84 -3.23
CA TRP A 190 1.71 2.25 -2.46
C TRP A 190 2.02 1.25 -1.35
N LEU A 191 3.32 1.05 -1.12
CA LEU A 191 3.87 0.44 0.08
C LEU A 191 4.53 1.56 0.89
N PHE A 192 3.97 1.84 2.06
CA PHE A 192 4.41 2.92 2.94
C PHE A 192 5.20 2.39 4.14
N SER A 193 6.07 3.25 4.65
CA SER A 193 6.89 3.04 5.85
C SER A 193 7.00 4.33 6.66
N ARG A 194 7.04 4.22 7.99
CA ARG A 194 7.35 5.36 8.88
C ARG A 194 8.83 5.73 8.87
N LYS A 195 9.70 4.80 8.46
CA LYS A 195 11.12 5.06 8.22
C LYS A 195 11.37 5.32 6.74
N ALA A 196 12.14 6.36 6.44
CA ALA A 196 12.56 6.68 5.08
C ALA A 196 13.31 5.51 4.43
N VAL A 197 14.26 4.91 5.16
CA VAL A 197 15.03 3.77 4.70
C VAL A 197 14.72 2.57 5.61
N VAL A 198 14.36 1.46 5.00
CA VAL A 198 14.10 0.17 5.66
C VAL A 198 15.02 -0.90 5.07
N SER A 199 15.16 -2.03 5.75
CA SER A 199 15.94 -3.15 5.22
C SER A 199 15.26 -3.76 4.00
N GLN A 200 16.06 -4.45 3.17
CA GLN A 200 15.54 -5.21 2.04
C GLN A 200 14.55 -6.28 2.50
N ASP A 201 14.82 -6.96 3.63
CA ASP A 201 13.92 -7.97 4.20
C ASP A 201 12.52 -7.40 4.52
N ILE A 202 12.42 -6.21 5.12
CA ILE A 202 11.12 -5.55 5.34
C ILE A 202 10.41 -5.26 4.01
N THR A 203 11.15 -4.77 3.02
CA THR A 203 10.59 -4.46 1.69
C THR A 203 10.06 -5.72 1.02
N ASP A 204 10.84 -6.80 1.00
CA ASP A 204 10.46 -8.08 0.39
C ASP A 204 9.25 -8.70 1.09
N ARG A 205 9.20 -8.61 2.42
CA ARG A 205 8.05 -9.08 3.22
C ARG A 205 6.78 -8.29 2.91
N LEU A 206 6.86 -6.98 2.75
CA LEU A 206 5.72 -6.15 2.34
C LEU A 206 5.23 -6.47 0.93
N VAL A 207 6.14 -6.66 -0.02
CA VAL A 207 5.81 -7.06 -1.40
C VAL A 207 5.14 -8.44 -1.39
N LYS A 208 5.69 -9.40 -0.65
CA LYS A 208 5.11 -10.75 -0.49
C LYS A 208 3.72 -10.70 0.16
N LEU A 209 3.54 -9.85 1.18
CA LEU A 209 2.25 -9.66 1.84
C LEU A 209 1.22 -9.03 0.88
N ALA A 210 1.60 -8.02 0.09
CA ALA A 210 0.70 -7.44 -0.91
C ALA A 210 0.30 -8.48 -1.96
N ALA A 211 1.25 -9.29 -2.45
CA ALA A 211 0.98 -10.39 -3.37
C ALA A 211 0.06 -11.45 -2.76
N SER A 212 0.21 -11.77 -1.46
CA SER A 212 -0.67 -12.74 -0.79
C SER A 212 -2.11 -12.25 -0.61
N LYS A 213 -2.34 -10.92 -0.65
CA LYS A 213 -3.69 -10.33 -0.76
C LYS A 213 -4.25 -10.36 -2.20
N GLY A 214 -3.55 -11.02 -3.13
CA GLY A 214 -3.96 -11.17 -4.53
C GLY A 214 -3.65 -9.96 -5.41
N LEU A 215 -2.80 -9.04 -4.95
CA LEU A 215 -2.41 -7.86 -5.72
C LEU A 215 -1.27 -8.18 -6.69
N ASP A 216 -1.35 -7.64 -7.90
CA ASP A 216 -0.21 -7.66 -8.82
C ASP A 216 0.83 -6.63 -8.38
N VAL A 217 1.95 -7.12 -7.87
CA VAL A 217 3.08 -6.32 -7.39
C VAL A 217 4.13 -6.03 -8.47
N THR A 218 3.98 -6.57 -9.67
CA THR A 218 4.99 -6.44 -10.74
C THR A 218 5.13 -5.01 -11.27
N ALA A 219 4.11 -4.17 -11.07
CA ALA A 219 4.12 -2.76 -11.45
C ALA A 219 4.80 -1.84 -10.40
N LEU A 220 5.05 -2.34 -9.17
CA LEU A 220 5.67 -1.54 -8.12
C LEU A 220 7.10 -1.14 -8.51
N LYS A 221 7.40 0.14 -8.33
CA LYS A 221 8.72 0.72 -8.50
C LYS A 221 9.32 1.04 -7.14
N ILE A 222 10.60 0.79 -6.98
CA ILE A 222 11.36 1.26 -5.82
C ILE A 222 11.37 2.78 -5.83
N VAL A 223 11.09 3.38 -4.69
CA VAL A 223 11.19 4.82 -4.49
C VAL A 223 12.47 5.09 -3.69
N PRO A 224 13.50 5.71 -4.27
CA PRO A 224 14.72 6.01 -3.53
C PRO A 224 14.47 7.06 -2.44
N GLN A 225 14.82 6.72 -1.20
CA GLN A 225 14.68 7.56 -0.01
C GLN A 225 16.03 7.89 0.66
N GLU A 226 17.07 7.09 0.39
CA GLU A 226 18.41 7.32 0.93
C GLU A 226 19.04 8.57 0.27
N GLY A 227 19.65 9.44 1.09
CA GLY A 227 20.25 10.70 0.62
C GLY A 227 19.25 11.85 0.40
N CYS A 228 17.96 11.62 0.59
CA CYS A 228 16.93 12.65 0.50
C CYS A 228 17.04 13.71 1.62
N LYS A 229 16.67 14.94 1.27
CA LYS A 229 16.41 16.04 2.22
C LYS A 229 14.94 16.40 2.13
N TYR A 230 14.23 16.35 3.25
CA TYR A 230 12.77 16.53 3.33
C TYR A 230 12.36 17.87 3.90
#